data_AF-A0A1B3W4Y6-F1
#
_entry.id   AF-A0A1B3W4Y6-F1
#
_cell.length_a   1.000
_cell.length_b   1.000
_cell.length_c   1.000
_cell.angle_alpha   90.00
_cell.angle_beta   90.00
_cell.angle_gamma   90.00
#
_symmetry.space_group_name_H-M   'P 1'
#
loop_
_entity.id
_entity.type
_entity.pdbx_description
1 polymer ?
#
loop_
_entity_poly.entity_id
_entity_poly.type
_entity_poly.pdbx_seq_one_letter_code
_entity_poly.pdbx_strand_id
1 'polypeptide(L)'
;MHDHFALPGQGPWQRFIIRYRGDSAPGADCRQVQARLDRCARAMPRGAGLRLSWLRRLGIGADVISADRALDREEAQRLMQALAADPDVEYVEPDAVMRAFAQTGRDPRQA
;
A
#
# COMPACT_ATOMS: atom_id res chain seq x y z
N MET A 1 -13.53 7.40 -15.47
CA MET A 1 -13.65 6.47 -14.33
C MET A 1 -12.38 6.62 -13.50
N HIS A 2 -12.41 7.42 -12.44
CA HIS A 2 -11.26 7.58 -11.55
C HIS A 2 -11.40 6.54 -10.43
N ASP A 3 -10.61 5.48 -10.49
CA ASP A 3 -10.46 4.57 -9.35
C ASP A 3 -9.78 5.36 -8.22
N HIS A 4 -10.52 5.58 -7.14
CA HIS A 4 -10.10 6.42 -6.02
C HIS A 4 -9.37 5.54 -5.01
N PHE A 5 -8.05 5.46 -5.13
CA PHE A 5 -7.18 4.93 -4.06
C PHE A 5 -7.50 5.68 -2.75
N ALA A 6 -8.32 5.08 -1.90
CA ALA A 6 -8.77 5.68 -0.66
C ALA A 6 -7.69 5.54 0.40
N LEU A 7 -7.06 6.66 0.76
CA LEU A 7 -6.08 6.72 1.85
C LEU A 7 -6.76 7.17 3.15
N PRO A 8 -6.88 6.30 4.17
CA PRO A 8 -7.50 6.66 5.44
C PRO A 8 -6.54 7.48 6.32
N GLY A 9 -7.09 8.44 7.07
CA GLY A 9 -6.34 9.29 8.01
C GLY A 9 -5.57 10.47 7.39
N GLN A 10 -4.85 11.21 8.26
CA GLN A 10 -4.03 12.39 7.90
C GLN A 10 -2.53 12.16 8.09
N GLY A 11 -2.11 10.96 8.54
CA GLY A 11 -0.72 10.66 8.86
C GLY A 11 0.10 10.28 7.63
N PRO A 12 1.44 10.39 7.69
CA PRO A 12 2.29 9.96 6.60
C PRO A 12 2.15 8.46 6.36
N TRP A 13 1.94 8.08 5.11
CA TRP A 13 1.85 6.68 4.70
C TRP A 13 3.25 6.14 4.44
N GLN A 14 3.58 5.03 5.08
CA GLN A 14 4.88 4.38 4.90
C GLN A 14 4.75 2.92 4.53
N ARG A 15 3.60 2.29 4.82
CA ARG A 15 3.37 0.88 4.56
C ARG A 15 2.18 0.69 3.64
N PHE A 16 2.30 -0.30 2.77
CA PHE A 16 1.30 -0.64 1.78
C PHE A 16 1.17 -2.15 1.72
N ILE A 17 -0.04 -2.61 1.39
CA ILE A 17 -0.34 -4.02 1.13
C ILE A 17 -0.54 -4.16 -0.37
N ILE A 18 0.19 -5.11 -0.97
CA ILE A 18 0.11 -5.42 -2.39
C ILE A 18 -0.25 -6.90 -2.55
N ARG A 19 -1.24 -7.20 -3.37
CA ARG A 19 -1.52 -8.57 -3.78
C ARG A 19 -1.12 -8.73 -5.23
N TYR A 20 -0.22 -9.68 -5.48
CA TYR A 20 0.06 -10.14 -6.83
C TYR A 20 -0.89 -11.27 -7.22
N ARG A 21 -1.20 -11.37 -8.51
CA ARG A 21 -1.97 -12.48 -9.10
C ARG A 21 -1.29 -13.80 -8.78
N GLY A 22 -2.07 -14.84 -8.49
CA GLY A 22 -1.55 -16.14 -8.04
C GLY A 22 -0.66 -16.86 -9.07
N ASP A 23 -0.90 -16.61 -10.36
CA ASP A 23 -0.15 -17.15 -11.50
C ASP A 23 1.13 -16.36 -11.83
N SER A 24 1.34 -15.21 -11.18
CA SER A 24 2.54 -14.40 -11.38
C SER A 24 3.74 -14.92 -10.58
N ALA A 25 4.94 -14.65 -11.11
CA ALA A 25 6.21 -14.92 -10.44
C ALA A 25 6.29 -14.41 -8.98
N PRO A 26 5.96 -13.14 -8.67
CA PRO A 26 5.93 -12.65 -7.29
C PRO A 26 4.76 -13.23 -6.48
N GLY A 27 3.62 -13.57 -7.11
CA GLY A 27 2.51 -14.25 -6.43
C GLY A 27 2.90 -15.62 -5.90
N ALA A 28 3.65 -16.40 -6.68
CA ALA A 28 4.10 -17.74 -6.32
C ALA A 28 5.31 -17.75 -5.36
N ASP A 29 6.27 -16.85 -5.53
CA ASP A 29 7.50 -16.80 -4.72
C ASP A 29 7.77 -15.39 -4.18
N CYS A 30 7.74 -15.25 -2.85
CA CYS A 30 7.99 -13.97 -2.17
C CYS A 30 9.39 -13.41 -2.42
N ARG A 31 10.39 -14.26 -2.75
CA ARG A 31 11.75 -13.82 -3.07
C ARG A 31 11.80 -12.93 -4.31
N GLN A 32 10.80 -13.01 -5.18
CA GLN A 32 10.71 -12.21 -6.39
C GLN A 32 10.05 -10.84 -6.18
N VAL A 33 9.41 -10.62 -5.02
CA VAL A 33 8.70 -9.37 -4.74
C VAL A 33 9.68 -8.19 -4.67
N GLN A 34 10.81 -8.33 -3.98
CA GLN A 34 11.76 -7.22 -3.82
C GLN A 34 12.28 -6.69 -5.18
N ALA A 35 12.65 -7.57 -6.10
CA ALA A 35 13.11 -7.18 -7.43
C ALA A 35 12.03 -6.42 -8.22
N ARG A 36 10.75 -6.74 -7.98
CA ARG A 36 9.62 -6.04 -8.60
C ARG A 36 9.44 -4.64 -8.01
N LEU A 37 9.54 -4.51 -6.69
CA LEU A 37 9.51 -3.23 -6.00
C LEU A 37 10.65 -2.30 -6.47
N ASP A 38 11.86 -2.83 -6.62
CA ASP A 38 13.01 -2.05 -7.12
C ASP A 38 12.77 -1.52 -8.54
N ARG A 39 12.14 -2.33 -9.41
CA ARG A 39 11.75 -1.90 -10.76
C ARG A 39 10.69 -0.81 -10.71
N CYS A 40 9.67 -0.96 -9.88
CA CYS A 40 8.60 0.03 -9.72
C CYS A 40 9.16 1.36 -9.21
N ALA A 41 10.03 1.34 -8.19
CA ALA A 41 10.65 2.52 -7.63
C ALA A 41 11.50 3.28 -8.67
N ARG A 42 12.26 2.55 -9.50
CA ARG A 42 13.06 3.14 -10.60
C ARG A 42 12.22 3.76 -11.72
N ALA A 43 11.03 3.21 -11.99
CA ALA A 43 10.16 3.70 -13.06
C ALA A 43 9.40 4.98 -12.67
N MET A 44 9.39 5.37 -11.40
CA MET A 44 8.61 6.49 -10.92
C MET A 44 9.30 7.84 -11.25
N PRO A 45 8.68 8.73 -12.05
CA PRO A 45 9.32 9.94 -12.60
C PRO A 45 9.68 11.00 -11.55
N ARG A 46 9.13 10.90 -10.32
CA ARG A 46 9.48 11.71 -9.15
C ARG A 46 9.97 10.87 -7.96
N GLY A 47 10.22 9.58 -8.18
CA GLY A 47 10.67 8.64 -7.15
C GLY A 47 12.19 8.60 -6.99
N ALA A 48 12.92 9.61 -7.48
CA ALA A 48 14.38 9.69 -7.38
C ALA A 48 14.80 9.71 -5.89
N GLY A 49 15.02 8.52 -5.33
CA GLY A 49 15.36 8.29 -3.93
C GLY A 49 14.34 7.49 -3.11
N LEU A 50 13.15 7.17 -3.64
CA LEU A 50 12.20 6.30 -2.92
C LEU A 50 12.70 4.85 -2.96
N ARG A 51 12.91 4.25 -1.80
CA ARG A 51 13.27 2.83 -1.66
C ARG A 51 12.09 2.08 -1.06
N LEU A 52 11.74 0.97 -1.70
CA LEU A 52 10.68 0.08 -1.24
C LEU A 52 11.31 -1.21 -0.70
N SER A 53 10.87 -1.65 0.47
CA SER A 53 11.33 -2.89 1.10
C SER A 53 10.16 -3.83 1.32
N TRP A 54 10.31 -5.09 0.93
CA TRP A 54 9.37 -6.14 1.34
C TRP A 54 9.57 -6.47 2.83
N LEU A 55 8.47 -6.51 3.59
CA LEU A 55 8.52 -6.85 5.02
C LEU A 55 8.13 -8.30 5.28
N ARG A 56 6.97 -8.73 4.75
CA ARG A 56 6.42 -10.08 4.96
C ARG A 56 5.29 -10.38 4.00
N ARG A 57 4.99 -11.68 3.85
CA ARG A 57 3.75 -12.18 3.25
C ARG A 57 2.69 -12.44 4.32
N LEU A 58 1.46 -12.04 4.04
CA LEU A 58 0.27 -12.30 4.85
C LEU A 58 -0.33 -13.66 4.49
N GLY A 59 -1.08 -14.27 5.41
CA GLY A 59 -1.77 -15.55 5.17
C GLY A 59 -2.81 -15.53 4.04
N ILE A 60 -3.22 -14.33 3.61
CA ILE A 60 -4.11 -14.09 2.46
C ILE A 60 -3.34 -14.01 1.11
N GLY A 61 -2.02 -14.23 1.12
CA GLY A 61 -1.18 -14.16 -0.07
C GLY A 61 -0.79 -12.74 -0.52
N ALA A 62 -1.23 -11.70 0.20
CA ALA A 62 -0.75 -10.34 -0.01
C ALA A 62 0.59 -10.10 0.70
N ASP A 63 1.34 -9.10 0.26
CA ASP A 63 2.65 -8.74 0.79
C ASP A 63 2.58 -7.35 1.42
N VAL A 64 3.19 -7.19 2.60
CA VAL A 64 3.37 -5.89 3.25
C VAL A 64 4.71 -5.33 2.80
N ILE A 65 4.70 -4.11 2.30
CA ILE A 65 5.89 -3.37 1.87
C ILE A 65 6.00 -2.06 2.64
N SER A 66 7.23 -1.55 2.77
CA SER A 66 7.51 -0.25 3.37
C SER A 66 8.29 0.65 2.42
N ALA A 67 7.90 1.92 2.35
CA ALA A 67 8.76 2.99 1.89
C ALA A 67 9.83 3.30 2.96
N ASP A 68 10.98 3.82 2.52
CA ASP A 68 12.06 4.26 3.39
C ASP A 68 11.82 5.63 4.04
N ARG A 69 10.81 6.37 3.55
CA ARG A 69 10.36 7.64 4.10
C ARG A 69 8.85 7.74 4.15
N ALA A 70 8.39 8.63 5.02
CA ALA A 70 7.01 9.14 5.04
C ALA A 70 6.61 9.71 3.68
N LEU A 71 5.49 9.21 3.13
CA LEU A 71 4.85 9.75 1.95
C LEU A 71 3.63 10.58 2.35
N ASP A 72 3.48 11.74 1.70
CA ASP A 72 2.22 12.48 1.76
C ASP A 72 1.12 11.81 0.92
N ARG A 73 -0.06 12.44 0.86
CA ARG A 73 -1.23 11.88 0.20
C ARG A 73 -1.00 11.72 -1.30
N GLU A 74 -0.43 12.73 -1.95
CA GLU A 74 -0.18 12.70 -3.38
C GLU A 74 0.92 11.69 -3.71
N GLU A 75 1.98 11.62 -2.91
CA GLU A 75 3.07 10.67 -3.08
C GLU A 75 2.60 9.22 -2.91
N ALA A 76 1.80 8.96 -1.88
CA ALA A 76 1.21 7.65 -1.63
C ALA A 76 0.27 7.23 -2.77
N GLN A 77 -0.61 8.13 -3.25
CA GLN A 77 -1.49 7.83 -4.39
C GLN A 77 -0.70 7.53 -5.67
N ARG A 78 0.38 8.28 -5.93
CA ARG A 78 1.25 8.02 -7.10
C ARG A 78 1.98 6.69 -6.97
N LEU A 79 2.47 6.33 -5.78
CA LEU A 79 3.08 5.03 -5.54
C LEU A 79 2.08 3.90 -5.79
N MET A 80 0.86 4.02 -5.25
CA MET A 80 -0.19 3.02 -5.46
C MET A 80 -0.58 2.89 -6.93
N GLN A 81 -0.71 4.00 -7.66
CA GLN A 81 -0.95 4.00 -9.10
C GLN A 81 0.20 3.32 -9.87
N ALA A 82 1.45 3.59 -9.51
CA ALA A 82 2.61 2.98 -10.14
C ALA A 82 2.66 1.46 -9.91
N LEU A 83 2.35 1.01 -8.68
CA LEU A 83 2.26 -0.42 -8.37
C LEU A 83 1.07 -1.07 -9.07
N ALA A 84 -0.09 -0.42 -9.13
CA ALA A 84 -1.27 -0.94 -9.80
C ALA A 84 -1.17 -0.95 -11.34
N ALA A 85 -0.24 -0.18 -11.93
CA ALA A 85 0.05 -0.23 -13.36
C ALA A 85 0.79 -1.52 -13.78
N ASP A 86 1.26 -2.30 -12.81
CA ASP A 86 1.86 -3.60 -13.03
C ASP A 86 0.78 -4.66 -13.35
N PRO A 87 0.86 -5.37 -14.50
CA PRO A 87 -0.14 -6.37 -14.87
C PRO A 87 -0.20 -7.57 -13.91
N ASP A 88 0.89 -7.86 -13.20
CA ASP A 88 0.97 -8.95 -12.21
C ASP A 88 0.30 -8.58 -10.89
N VAL A 89 -0.10 -7.32 -10.70
CA VAL A 89 -0.73 -6.83 -9.48
C VAL A 89 -2.25 -6.95 -9.58
N GLU A 90 -2.83 -7.53 -8.54
CA GLU A 90 -4.28 -7.69 -8.37
C GLU A 90 -4.88 -6.47 -7.66
N TYR A 91 -4.27 -6.03 -6.55
CA TYR A 91 -4.67 -4.81 -5.85
C TYR A 91 -3.54 -4.23 -4.99
N VAL A 92 -3.67 -2.94 -4.65
CA VAL A 92 -2.78 -2.22 -3.74
C VAL A 92 -3.61 -1.34 -2.81
N GLU A 93 -3.33 -1.38 -1.51
CA GLU A 93 -3.97 -0.55 -0.48
C GLU A 93 -2.94 -0.02 0.54
N PRO A 94 -3.21 1.11 1.21
CA PRO A 94 -2.37 1.54 2.32
C PRO A 94 -2.52 0.61 3.53
N ASP A 95 -1.40 0.23 4.16
CA ASP A 95 -1.40 -0.41 5.48
C ASP A 95 -1.54 0.68 6.55
N ALA A 96 -2.71 1.30 6.57
CA ALA A 96 -3.08 2.25 7.59
C ALA A 96 -4.08 1.57 8.53
N VAL A 97 -3.80 1.62 9.83
CA VAL A 97 -4.81 1.27 10.83
C VAL A 97 -5.98 2.20 10.57
N MET A 98 -7.13 1.68 10.16
CA MET A 98 -8.38 2.40 10.24
C MET A 98 -8.58 2.76 11.72
N ARG A 99 -8.10 3.93 12.13
CA ARG A 99 -8.65 4.63 13.29
C ARG A 99 -10.06 5.01 12.86
N ALA A 100 -10.96 4.02 12.86
CA ALA A 100 -12.35 4.31 13.05
C ALA A 100 -12.36 5.16 14.31
N PHE A 101 -12.66 6.46 14.16
CA PHE A 101 -13.18 7.20 15.28
C PHE A 101 -14.34 6.33 15.77
N ALA A 102 -14.17 5.67 16.90
CA ALA A 102 -15.30 5.29 17.70
C ALA A 102 -16.10 6.58 17.82
N GLN A 103 -17.20 6.67 17.09
CA GLN A 103 -18.18 7.71 17.26
C GLN A 103 -18.68 7.53 18.69
N THR A 104 -18.00 8.14 19.64
CA THR A 104 -18.62 8.56 20.87
C THR A 104 -19.68 9.59 20.47
N GLY A 105 -20.88 9.12 20.14
CA GLY A 105 -22.07 9.73 20.75
C GLY A 105 -22.17 9.08 22.12
N ARG A 106 -21.96 9.79 23.25
CA ARG A 106 -23.00 10.54 23.99
C ARG A 106 -24.34 9.77 24.01
N ASP A 107 -24.89 9.36 25.14
CA ASP A 107 -25.13 10.16 26.35
C ASP A 107 -25.26 9.32 27.65
N PRO A 108 -24.79 9.81 28.82
CA PRO A 108 -25.22 9.35 30.13
C PRO A 108 -26.40 10.22 30.59
N ARG A 109 -27.66 9.79 30.38
CA ARG A 109 -28.91 10.27 31.02
C ARG A 109 -30.15 9.76 30.26
N GLN A 110 -30.59 8.56 30.59
CA GLN A 110 -31.99 8.13 30.53
C GLN A 110 -32.16 7.32 31.83
N ALA A 111 -32.47 8.00 32.93
CA ALA A 111 -33.79 8.15 33.53
C ALA A 111 -33.97 7.11 34.65
#